data_AF-C9Z1D2-F1
#
_entry.id   AF-C9Z1D2-F1
#
_cell.length_a   1.000
_cell.length_b   1.000
_cell.length_c   1.000
_cell.angle_alpha   90.00
_cell.angle_beta   90.00
_cell.angle_gamma   90.00
#
_symmetry.space_group_name_H-M   'P 1'
#
loop_
_entity.id
_entity.type
_entity.pdbx_description
1 polymer ?
#
loop_
_entity_poly.entity_id
_entity_poly.type
_entity_poly.pdbx_seq_one_letter_code
_entity_poly.pdbx_strand_id
1 'polypeptide(L)'
;MCLSISADGLHYAPCNLTLKAPGAHRPDRHPVVSQMVLGSDLRRANGRGPAAAGRGTALAAALVLLLAPALAACSDESGGGGDTAPPTPTVERTTAEPGETTVSVSGPADVAAAEKQIEKNWKTFFDPSTSTKEKQAVLENGDEMGPVLAAFSGDKRGGQVEAEVKKVTFTSATGADVTYTLLLEGATALPDAAGTAVEQDGTWKLSVKTLCGLVALSGNATPGPGC
;
A
#
# COMPACT_ATOMS: atom_id res chain seq x y z
N MET A 1 40.54 14.58 14.78
CA MET A 1 41.47 13.44 15.06
C MET A 1 40.85 12.22 14.40
N CYS A 2 41.57 11.55 13.50
CA CYS A 2 41.07 10.33 12.86
C CYS A 2 41.65 9.12 13.61
N LEU A 3 40.83 8.10 13.86
CA LEU A 3 41.23 6.88 14.53
C LEU A 3 41.71 5.88 13.46
N SER A 4 42.98 5.51 13.49
CA SER A 4 43.52 4.42 12.65
C SER A 4 43.96 3.27 13.54
N ILE A 5 43.47 2.07 13.27
CA ILE A 5 43.92 0.82 13.91
C ILE A 5 44.99 0.19 13.01
N SER A 6 46.19 -0.01 13.57
CA SER A 6 47.24 -0.85 13.00
C SER A 6 47.56 -1.97 13.99
N ALA A 7 48.21 -3.05 13.52
CA ALA A 7 48.48 -4.26 14.28
C ALA A 7 49.33 -4.05 15.57
N ASP A 8 49.96 -2.87 15.72
CA ASP A 8 50.83 -2.53 16.86
C ASP A 8 50.23 -1.52 17.87
N GLY A 9 48.93 -1.22 17.79
CA GLY A 9 48.22 -0.41 18.80
C GLY A 9 47.78 1.00 18.38
N LEU A 10 47.00 1.63 19.25
CA LEU A 10 46.25 2.88 19.01
C LEU A 10 47.16 4.13 19.14
N HIS A 11 47.31 4.87 18.04
CA HIS A 11 47.97 6.19 18.03
C HIS A 11 47.00 7.27 17.57
N TYR A 12 46.93 8.37 18.33
CA TYR A 12 46.19 9.57 17.94
C TYR A 12 47.11 10.49 17.11
N ALA A 13 46.76 10.72 15.84
CA ALA A 13 47.43 11.68 14.97
C ALA A 13 46.49 12.84 14.57
N PRO A 14 46.99 14.09 14.50
CA PRO A 14 46.22 15.21 13.98
C PRO A 14 46.08 15.12 12.45
N CYS A 15 44.85 14.98 11.97
CA CYS A 15 44.55 14.98 10.53
C CYS A 15 44.71 16.38 9.95
N ASN A 16 45.81 16.61 9.23
CA ASN A 16 46.04 17.84 8.48
C ASN A 16 45.91 17.49 6.98
N LEU A 17 44.69 17.56 6.43
CA LEU A 17 44.47 17.45 4.99
C LEU A 17 44.40 18.86 4.39
N THR A 18 45.55 19.33 3.93
CA THR A 18 45.67 20.48 3.03
C THR A 18 45.15 20.08 1.65
N LEU A 19 44.23 20.89 1.10
CA LEU A 19 43.66 20.74 -0.24
C LEU A 19 44.75 20.65 -1.34
N LYS A 20 44.55 19.75 -2.29
CA LYS A 20 45.21 19.76 -3.61
C LYS A 20 44.16 19.53 -4.70
N ALA A 21 43.70 20.60 -5.34
CA ALA A 21 43.20 20.55 -6.72
C ALA A 21 44.43 20.63 -7.66
N PRO A 22 44.49 19.90 -8.79
CA PRO A 22 43.83 20.37 -10.02
C PRO A 22 43.42 19.27 -11.03
N GLY A 23 42.63 19.63 -12.04
CA GLY A 23 42.61 18.91 -13.30
C GLY A 23 41.25 18.89 -14.00
N ALA A 24 41.05 19.79 -14.95
CA ALA A 24 39.94 19.76 -15.89
C ALA A 24 40.00 18.48 -16.76
N HIS A 25 38.88 17.77 -16.84
CA HIS A 25 38.69 16.68 -17.80
C HIS A 25 37.54 17.05 -18.74
N ARG A 26 37.84 17.15 -20.04
CA ARG A 26 36.85 17.21 -21.11
C ARG A 26 36.00 15.93 -21.10
N PRO A 27 34.74 16.00 -21.50
CA PRO A 27 34.10 14.91 -22.21
C PRO A 27 33.87 15.31 -23.66
N ASP A 28 34.64 14.68 -24.54
CA ASP A 28 34.28 14.47 -25.93
C ASP A 28 33.28 13.30 -26.02
N ARG A 29 32.37 13.41 -26.98
CA ARG A 29 31.52 12.36 -27.57
C ARG A 29 30.24 11.95 -26.82
N HIS A 30 29.18 12.60 -27.29
CA HIS A 30 27.83 12.08 -27.50
C HIS A 30 27.73 10.53 -27.61
N PRO A 31 26.82 9.88 -26.87
CA PRO A 31 26.34 8.58 -27.25
C PRO A 31 25.39 8.73 -28.46
N VAL A 32 25.78 8.06 -29.54
CA VAL A 32 24.92 7.74 -30.68
C VAL A 32 23.65 7.05 -30.20
N VAL A 33 22.51 7.66 -30.48
CA VAL A 33 21.18 7.04 -30.39
C VAL A 33 21.13 5.88 -31.38
N SER A 34 21.05 4.67 -30.86
CA SER A 34 20.65 3.44 -31.54
C SER A 34 20.09 2.54 -30.46
N GLN A 35 18.94 1.88 -30.58
CA GLN A 35 17.81 1.86 -31.49
C GLN A 35 16.70 1.21 -30.67
N MET A 36 15.44 1.44 -31.06
CA MET A 36 14.38 0.43 -31.18
C MET A 36 13.04 1.16 -31.11
N VAL A 37 12.61 1.62 -32.29
CA VAL A 37 11.19 1.80 -32.56
C VAL A 37 10.57 0.41 -32.49
N LEU A 38 9.88 0.14 -31.39
CA LEU A 38 8.97 -0.98 -31.25
C LEU A 38 7.79 -0.71 -32.19
N GLY A 39 7.82 -1.36 -33.35
CA GLY A 39 6.77 -1.30 -34.35
C GLY A 39 5.50 -1.97 -33.85
N SER A 40 4.41 -1.22 -33.92
CA SER A 40 3.06 -1.63 -33.56
C SER A 40 2.55 -2.80 -34.41
N ASP A 41 1.97 -3.78 -33.73
CA ASP A 41 1.09 -4.80 -34.29
C ASP A 41 -0.04 -4.19 -35.13
N LEU A 42 -0.34 -4.76 -36.30
CA LEU A 42 -1.72 -5.04 -36.74
C LEU A 42 -1.75 -6.07 -37.89
N ARG A 43 -2.35 -7.22 -37.58
CA ARG A 43 -3.28 -8.03 -38.39
C ARG A 43 -2.92 -8.41 -39.84
N ARG A 44 -2.86 -9.73 -40.10
CA ARG A 44 -3.88 -10.43 -40.91
C ARG A 44 -3.80 -11.96 -40.73
N ALA A 45 -4.93 -12.53 -40.32
CA ALA A 45 -5.20 -13.97 -40.29
C ALA A 45 -5.70 -14.49 -41.67
N ASN A 46 -5.71 -15.83 -41.79
CA ASN A 46 -6.07 -16.74 -42.90
C ASN A 46 -4.83 -17.30 -43.62
N GLY A 47 -4.55 -18.61 -43.63
CA GLY A 47 -5.28 -19.81 -43.23
C GLY A 47 -4.77 -20.97 -44.10
N ARG A 48 -4.95 -22.22 -43.64
CA ARG A 48 -5.06 -23.51 -44.39
C ARG A 48 -4.18 -24.65 -43.86
N GLY A 49 -4.79 -25.48 -43.01
CA GLY A 49 -4.93 -26.93 -43.25
C GLY A 49 -4.00 -27.91 -42.50
N PRO A 50 -4.47 -29.15 -42.22
CA PRO A 50 -4.05 -29.94 -41.06
C PRO A 50 -3.39 -31.30 -41.39
N ALA A 51 -2.69 -31.90 -40.42
CA ALA A 51 -2.41 -33.35 -40.33
C ALA A 51 -2.07 -33.65 -38.84
N ALA A 52 -2.95 -34.25 -38.05
CA ALA A 52 -3.34 -35.66 -37.98
C ALA A 52 -2.68 -36.39 -36.80
N ALA A 53 -3.51 -37.22 -36.14
CA ALA A 53 -3.21 -38.36 -35.28
C ALA A 53 -3.01 -38.13 -33.77
N GLY A 54 -4.08 -38.44 -33.02
CA GLY A 54 -4.05 -38.70 -31.59
C GLY A 54 -5.42 -39.20 -31.12
N ARG A 55 -5.66 -40.51 -31.26
CA ARG A 55 -6.90 -41.21 -30.90
C ARG A 55 -7.08 -41.29 -29.37
N GLY A 56 -8.24 -40.89 -28.87
CA GLY A 56 -8.71 -41.18 -27.51
C GLY A 56 -10.23 -41.17 -27.49
N THR A 57 -10.82 -42.32 -27.23
CA THR A 57 -12.24 -42.67 -27.38
C THR A 57 -13.19 -41.97 -26.41
N ALA A 58 -14.38 -41.69 -26.92
CA ALA A 58 -15.53 -41.06 -26.30
C ALA A 58 -16.23 -41.91 -25.22
N LEU A 59 -16.99 -41.25 -24.34
CA LEU A 59 -18.31 -41.70 -23.90
C LEU A 59 -19.21 -40.48 -23.69
N ALA A 60 -20.35 -40.51 -24.36
CA ALA A 60 -21.36 -39.46 -24.42
C ALA A 60 -22.42 -39.64 -23.32
N ALA A 61 -22.94 -38.53 -22.80
CA ALA A 61 -24.30 -38.47 -22.27
C ALA A 61 -24.82 -37.04 -22.49
N ALA A 62 -25.75 -36.91 -23.44
CA ALA A 62 -26.47 -35.69 -23.73
C ALA A 62 -27.70 -35.59 -22.82
N LEU A 63 -27.99 -34.39 -22.30
CA LEU A 63 -29.34 -33.97 -21.91
C LEU A 63 -29.44 -32.45 -22.11
N VAL A 64 -30.13 -32.07 -23.19
CA VAL A 64 -30.56 -30.71 -23.50
C VAL A 64 -31.84 -30.45 -22.73
N LEU A 65 -31.91 -29.33 -22.00
CA LEU A 65 -33.17 -28.70 -21.61
C LEU A 65 -33.07 -27.19 -21.85
N LEU A 66 -33.74 -26.77 -22.92
CA LEU A 66 -34.18 -25.41 -23.20
C LEU A 66 -35.28 -25.03 -22.20
N LEU A 67 -35.34 -23.76 -21.75
CA LEU A 67 -36.52 -22.87 -21.83
C LEU A 67 -36.27 -21.54 -21.08
N ALA A 68 -36.02 -20.48 -21.87
CA ALA A 68 -36.68 -19.15 -21.95
C ALA A 68 -37.12 -18.32 -20.69
N PRO A 69 -37.23 -16.98 -20.82
CA PRO A 69 -37.04 -15.97 -19.76
C PRO A 69 -38.36 -15.41 -19.17
N ALA A 70 -38.27 -14.73 -18.02
CA ALA A 70 -39.35 -13.90 -17.48
C ALA A 70 -38.85 -12.50 -17.10
N LEU A 71 -39.54 -11.50 -17.65
CA LEU A 71 -39.38 -10.06 -17.45
C LEU A 71 -39.96 -9.65 -16.09
N ALA A 72 -39.30 -8.73 -15.40
CA ALA A 72 -39.94 -7.84 -14.43
C ALA A 72 -39.47 -6.42 -14.70
N ALA A 73 -40.25 -5.72 -15.52
CA ALA A 73 -40.29 -4.26 -15.59
C ALA A 73 -41.35 -3.77 -14.59
N CYS A 74 -41.03 -2.72 -13.83
CA CYS A 74 -41.96 -1.69 -13.33
C CYS A 74 -41.09 -0.62 -12.65
N SER A 75 -40.95 0.63 -13.12
CA SER A 75 -41.96 1.73 -13.18
C SER A 75 -42.20 2.29 -11.77
N ASP A 76 -42.32 3.59 -11.49
CA ASP A 76 -42.76 4.73 -12.30
C ASP A 76 -42.39 6.04 -11.59
N GLU A 77 -42.31 7.13 -12.35
CA GLU A 77 -42.05 8.50 -11.89
C GLU A 77 -43.37 9.26 -11.62
N SER A 78 -43.35 10.15 -10.63
CA SER A 78 -44.07 11.45 -10.57
C SER A 78 -45.61 11.54 -10.72
N GLY A 79 -46.25 12.04 -9.66
CA GLY A 79 -47.58 12.71 -9.66
C GLY A 79 -48.28 12.50 -8.31
N GLY A 80 -48.83 13.47 -7.59
CA GLY A 80 -49.24 14.83 -7.91
C GLY A 80 -50.63 15.06 -7.30
N GLY A 81 -50.72 15.91 -6.26
CA GLY A 81 -51.94 16.67 -5.92
C GLY A 81 -52.79 16.21 -4.73
N GLY A 82 -53.13 17.18 -3.87
CA GLY A 82 -54.48 17.29 -3.31
C GLY A 82 -54.63 17.32 -1.78
N ASP A 83 -54.41 18.50 -1.21
CA ASP A 83 -55.09 19.11 -0.05
C ASP A 83 -55.75 18.25 1.04
N THR A 84 -55.20 18.33 2.27
CA THR A 84 -55.98 18.59 3.49
C THR A 84 -55.10 19.34 4.50
N ALA A 85 -55.64 20.45 5.02
CA ALA A 85 -55.03 21.41 5.94
C ALA A 85 -54.66 20.81 7.32
N PRO A 86 -53.86 21.52 8.15
CA PRO A 86 -52.97 20.94 9.16
C PRO A 86 -53.60 20.84 10.57
N PRO A 87 -53.12 19.94 11.45
CA PRO A 87 -53.20 20.17 12.89
C PRO A 87 -51.94 20.91 13.39
N THR A 88 -52.22 22.02 14.07
CA THR A 88 -51.37 22.89 14.91
C THR A 88 -50.51 22.08 15.90
N PRO A 89 -49.28 22.54 16.25
CA PRO A 89 -48.38 21.79 17.13
C PRO A 89 -48.85 21.82 18.59
N THR A 90 -49.11 20.65 19.16
CA THR A 90 -49.17 20.47 20.62
C THR A 90 -47.77 20.10 21.11
N VAL A 91 -47.14 21.05 21.80
CA VAL A 91 -45.94 20.83 22.60
C VAL A 91 -46.35 19.98 23.81
N GLU A 92 -46.20 18.66 23.71
CA GLU A 92 -46.24 17.78 24.87
C GLU A 92 -44.81 17.41 25.26
N ARG A 93 -44.38 18.07 26.33
CA ARG A 93 -43.19 17.79 27.14
C ARG A 93 -43.22 16.31 27.55
N THR A 94 -42.49 15.48 26.80
CA THR A 94 -42.19 14.10 27.20
C THR A 94 -40.83 14.07 27.86
N THR A 95 -40.84 13.55 29.08
CA THR A 95 -39.76 13.13 29.97
C THR A 95 -38.43 12.84 29.26
N ALA A 96 -37.35 13.45 29.79
CA ALA A 96 -35.99 13.08 29.48
C ALA A 96 -35.72 11.64 29.95
N GLU A 97 -35.77 10.71 29.01
CA GLU A 97 -35.13 9.41 29.14
C GLU A 97 -33.61 9.62 28.99
N PRO A 98 -32.75 8.96 29.79
CA PRO A 98 -31.31 9.06 29.61
C PRO A 98 -30.97 8.66 28.17
N GLY A 99 -30.44 9.62 27.41
CA GLY A 99 -30.16 9.46 25.99
C GLY A 99 -29.43 8.16 25.73
N GLU A 100 -30.11 7.24 25.06
CA GLU A 100 -29.48 6.10 24.42
C GLU A 100 -28.45 6.67 23.47
N THR A 101 -27.18 6.59 23.88
CA THR A 101 -26.06 6.99 23.05
C THR A 101 -26.02 5.98 21.91
N THR A 102 -26.64 6.35 20.79
CA THR A 102 -26.49 5.64 19.53
C THR A 102 -25.05 5.84 19.05
N VAL A 103 -24.13 5.07 19.63
CA VAL A 103 -22.75 4.98 19.16
C VAL A 103 -22.74 4.17 17.86
N SER A 104 -23.14 4.80 16.76
CA SER A 104 -22.69 4.38 15.43
C SER A 104 -21.24 4.83 15.28
N VAL A 105 -20.29 4.12 15.89
CA VAL A 105 -18.86 4.42 15.76
C VAL A 105 -18.31 3.69 14.54
N SER A 106 -18.51 4.27 13.37
CA SER A 106 -17.93 3.78 12.12
C SER A 106 -16.60 4.48 11.78
N GLY A 107 -15.75 4.77 12.77
CA GLY A 107 -14.44 5.38 12.56
C GLY A 107 -13.87 6.10 13.80
N PRO A 108 -12.64 6.63 13.71
CA PRO A 108 -12.03 7.43 14.78
C PRO A 108 -12.77 8.74 15.04
N ALA A 109 -12.55 9.32 16.23
CA ALA A 109 -13.17 10.57 16.64
C ALA A 109 -12.83 11.76 15.72
N ASP A 110 -11.62 11.79 15.16
CA ASP A 110 -11.19 12.76 14.14
C ASP A 110 -10.61 12.01 12.93
N VAL A 111 -11.46 11.79 11.93
CA VAL A 111 -11.13 11.06 10.69
C VAL A 111 -10.03 11.77 9.89
N ALA A 112 -10.10 13.09 9.76
CA ALA A 112 -9.15 13.84 8.94
C ALA A 112 -7.76 13.90 9.59
N ALA A 113 -7.70 14.07 10.91
CA ALA A 113 -6.43 14.00 11.65
C ALA A 113 -5.83 12.59 11.60
N ALA A 114 -6.65 11.56 11.76
CA ALA A 114 -6.23 10.16 11.65
C ALA A 114 -5.65 9.84 10.27
N GLU A 115 -6.35 10.22 9.19
CA GLU A 115 -5.91 9.98 7.82
C GLU A 115 -4.57 10.65 7.55
N LYS A 116 -4.44 11.93 7.90
CA LYS A 116 -3.18 12.68 7.75
C LYS A 116 -2.03 12.07 8.57
N GLN A 117 -2.31 11.57 9.77
CA GLN A 117 -1.30 10.91 10.59
C GLN A 117 -0.86 9.58 9.98
N ILE A 118 -1.80 8.78 9.45
CA ILE A 118 -1.51 7.54 8.71
C ILE A 118 -0.60 7.84 7.53
N GLU A 119 -0.96 8.80 6.66
CA GLU A 119 -0.16 9.17 5.48
C GLU A 119 1.27 9.58 5.85
N LYS A 120 1.40 10.45 6.86
CA LYS A 120 2.70 10.91 7.36
C LYS A 120 3.54 9.74 7.88
N ASN A 121 2.96 8.91 8.74
CA ASN A 121 3.66 7.82 9.40
C ASN A 121 4.03 6.71 8.42
N TRP A 122 3.20 6.46 7.39
CA TRP A 122 3.52 5.59 6.26
C TRP A 122 4.76 6.11 5.54
N LYS A 123 4.80 7.40 5.19
CA LYS A 123 5.97 8.01 4.55
C LYS A 123 7.22 7.88 5.42
N THR A 124 7.14 8.20 6.72
CA THR A 124 8.24 8.03 7.67
C THR A 124 8.74 6.59 7.73
N PHE A 125 7.83 5.60 7.78
CA PHE A 125 8.21 4.20 7.86
C PHE A 125 9.00 3.74 6.63
N PHE A 126 8.62 4.18 5.44
CA PHE A 126 9.26 3.73 4.19
C PHE A 126 10.46 4.58 3.81
N ASP A 127 10.47 5.89 4.09
CA ASP A 127 11.55 6.80 3.70
C ASP A 127 12.95 6.23 4.05
N PRO A 128 13.83 6.01 3.06
CA PRO A 128 15.14 5.36 3.27
C PRO A 128 16.09 6.19 4.13
N SER A 129 15.83 7.49 4.31
CA SER A 129 16.61 8.38 5.17
C SER A 129 16.16 8.36 6.64
N THR A 130 15.00 7.78 6.95
CA THR A 130 14.47 7.72 8.32
C THR A 130 15.25 6.70 9.16
N SER A 131 15.62 7.08 10.38
CA SER A 131 16.37 6.19 11.28
C SER A 131 15.53 4.98 11.74
N THR A 132 16.18 3.89 12.13
CA THR A 132 15.48 2.71 12.66
C THR A 132 14.57 3.06 13.83
N LYS A 133 15.01 3.93 14.75
CA LYS A 133 14.21 4.30 15.94
C LYS A 133 12.95 5.08 15.56
N GLU A 134 13.03 5.95 14.56
CA GLU A 134 11.86 6.67 14.04
C GLU A 134 10.90 5.72 13.31
N LYS A 135 11.42 4.75 12.53
CA LYS A 135 10.60 3.69 11.93
C LYS A 135 9.88 2.86 12.99
N GLN A 136 10.55 2.52 14.09
CA GLN A 136 9.93 1.81 15.23
C GLN A 136 8.83 2.64 15.89
N ALA A 137 9.00 3.96 16.02
CA ALA A 137 7.99 4.82 16.65
C ALA A 137 6.66 4.86 15.88
N VAL A 138 6.71 4.65 14.56
CA VAL A 138 5.53 4.62 13.67
C VAL A 138 5.07 3.21 13.30
N LEU A 139 5.68 2.18 13.90
CA LEU A 139 5.33 0.77 13.72
C LEU A 139 4.63 0.25 14.98
N GLU A 140 3.53 -0.46 14.79
CA GLU A 140 2.86 -1.20 15.87
C GLU A 140 3.86 -2.11 16.59
N ASN A 141 3.90 -2.03 17.93
CA ASN A 141 4.87 -2.76 18.76
C ASN A 141 6.34 -2.60 18.31
N GLY A 142 6.70 -1.44 17.75
CA GLY A 142 7.97 -1.28 17.03
C GLY A 142 9.24 -1.57 17.85
N ASP A 143 9.23 -1.37 19.16
CA ASP A 143 10.37 -1.71 20.03
C ASP A 143 10.66 -3.23 20.05
N GLU A 144 9.65 -4.08 19.83
CA GLU A 144 9.77 -5.53 19.76
C GLU A 144 10.15 -6.01 18.34
N MET A 145 9.88 -5.19 17.32
CA MET A 145 10.01 -5.57 15.90
C MET A 145 11.42 -5.36 15.33
N GLY A 146 12.43 -5.06 16.16
CA GLY A 146 13.80 -4.81 15.71
C GLY A 146 14.37 -5.86 14.74
N PRO A 147 14.27 -7.18 15.04
CA PRO A 147 14.73 -8.23 14.13
C PRO A 147 14.00 -8.26 12.78
N VAL A 148 12.67 -8.07 12.79
CA VAL A 148 11.83 -8.06 11.58
C VAL A 148 12.15 -6.84 10.72
N LEU A 149 12.30 -5.66 11.34
CA LEU A 149 12.75 -4.43 10.68
C LEU A 149 14.12 -4.59 10.04
N ALA A 150 15.07 -5.23 10.73
CA ALA A 150 16.39 -5.49 10.17
C ALA A 150 16.33 -6.43 8.96
N ALA A 151 15.47 -7.47 9.00
CA ALA A 151 15.25 -8.35 7.86
C ALA A 151 14.63 -7.61 6.66
N PHE A 152 13.67 -6.72 6.91
CA PHE A 152 13.04 -5.89 5.88
C PHE A 152 14.04 -4.89 5.26
N SER A 153 14.77 -4.14 6.09
CA SER A 153 15.73 -3.11 5.63
C SER A 153 17.02 -3.70 5.06
N GLY A 154 17.40 -4.91 5.46
CA GLY A 154 18.59 -5.61 4.96
C GLY A 154 18.39 -6.21 3.56
N ASP A 155 17.15 -6.35 3.10
CA ASP A 155 16.87 -6.68 1.71
C ASP A 155 17.22 -5.48 0.82
N LYS A 156 17.90 -5.74 -0.31
CA LYS A 156 18.30 -4.69 -1.25
C LYS A 156 17.13 -3.81 -1.68
N ARG A 157 15.91 -4.32 -1.71
CA ARG A 157 14.72 -3.57 -2.13
C ARG A 157 14.06 -2.91 -0.92
N GLY A 158 13.89 -3.64 0.19
CA GLY A 158 13.13 -3.16 1.36
C GLY A 158 13.73 -1.93 2.06
N GLY A 159 15.06 -1.76 2.02
CA GLY A 159 15.73 -0.57 2.59
C GLY A 159 15.72 0.69 1.72
N GLN A 160 15.23 0.61 0.48
CA GLN A 160 15.33 1.69 -0.52
C GLN A 160 13.99 2.18 -1.03
N VAL A 161 12.88 1.59 -0.57
CA VAL A 161 11.55 1.92 -1.09
C VAL A 161 10.92 3.09 -0.36
N GLU A 162 10.33 4.02 -1.10
CA GLU A 162 9.41 5.02 -0.58
C GLU A 162 7.96 4.53 -0.72
N ALA A 163 7.03 5.15 0.00
CA ALA A 163 5.62 4.82 -0.11
C ALA A 163 4.74 6.04 -0.34
N GLU A 164 3.76 5.88 -1.22
CA GLU A 164 2.67 6.82 -1.43
C GLU A 164 1.34 6.18 -1.04
N VAL A 165 0.69 6.71 -0.02
CA VAL A 165 -0.68 6.29 0.32
C VAL A 165 -1.63 6.79 -0.76
N LYS A 166 -2.52 5.90 -1.21
CA LYS A 166 -3.54 6.16 -2.24
C LYS A 166 -4.94 6.25 -1.64
N LYS A 167 -5.19 5.46 -0.60
CA LYS A 167 -6.49 5.42 0.08
C LYS A 167 -6.34 4.94 1.52
N VAL A 168 -7.07 5.57 2.42
CA VAL A 168 -7.31 5.09 3.78
C VAL A 168 -8.79 4.74 3.92
N THR A 169 -9.12 3.64 4.57
CA THR A 169 -10.50 3.24 4.88
C THR A 169 -10.56 2.77 6.31
N PHE A 170 -11.20 3.55 7.19
CA PHE A 170 -11.35 3.18 8.59
C PHE A 170 -12.32 2.01 8.73
N THR A 171 -11.86 0.97 9.41
CA THR A 171 -12.62 -0.25 9.69
C THR A 171 -13.18 -0.27 11.11
N SER A 172 -12.63 0.56 11.99
CA SER A 172 -13.11 0.79 13.36
C SER A 172 -12.57 2.11 13.91
N ALA A 173 -12.82 2.40 15.19
CA ALA A 173 -12.23 3.56 15.88
C ALA A 173 -10.70 3.55 15.90
N THR A 174 -10.07 2.38 15.82
CA THR A 174 -8.62 2.18 16.00
C THR A 174 -7.98 1.33 14.90
N GLY A 175 -8.71 1.02 13.82
CA GLY A 175 -8.22 0.22 12.70
C GLY A 175 -8.55 0.85 11.35
N ALA A 176 -7.64 0.72 10.40
CA ALA A 176 -7.84 1.16 9.02
C ALA A 176 -7.16 0.21 8.02
N ASP A 177 -7.78 0.05 6.86
CA ASP A 177 -7.16 -0.49 5.66
C ASP A 177 -6.47 0.65 4.89
N VAL A 178 -5.30 0.38 4.36
CA VAL A 178 -4.48 1.34 3.62
C VAL A 178 -4.09 0.74 2.27
N THR A 179 -4.44 1.44 1.19
CA THR A 179 -3.93 1.16 -0.16
C THR A 179 -2.77 2.10 -0.42
N TYR A 180 -1.63 1.57 -0.83
CA TYR A 180 -0.41 2.35 -1.06
C TYR A 180 0.38 1.83 -2.27
N THR A 181 1.27 2.66 -2.77
CA THR A 181 2.24 2.31 -3.82
C THR A 181 3.64 2.37 -3.23
N LEU A 182 4.45 1.33 -3.47
CA LEU A 182 5.89 1.39 -3.18
C LEU A 182 6.66 1.83 -4.40
N LEU A 183 7.56 2.79 -4.21
CA LEU A 183 8.45 3.32 -5.22
C LEU A 183 9.89 2.94 -4.89
N LEU A 184 10.67 2.56 -5.89
CA LEU A 184 12.11 2.36 -5.77
C LEU A 184 12.78 3.39 -6.67
N GLU A 185 13.56 4.29 -6.07
CA GLU A 185 14.21 5.40 -6.80
C GLU A 185 13.21 6.23 -7.64
N GLY A 186 12.01 6.46 -7.09
CA GLY A 186 10.92 7.19 -7.76
C GLY A 186 10.13 6.40 -8.81
N ALA A 187 10.53 5.17 -9.13
CA ALA A 187 9.78 4.30 -10.04
C ALA A 187 8.85 3.36 -9.27
N THR A 188 7.61 3.19 -9.73
CA THR A 188 6.64 2.25 -9.15
C THR A 188 7.18 0.82 -9.15
N ALA A 189 7.43 0.26 -7.96
CA ALA A 189 7.89 -1.10 -7.75
C ALA A 189 6.73 -2.05 -7.37
N LEU A 190 5.76 -1.55 -6.60
CA LEU A 190 4.56 -2.29 -6.22
C LEU A 190 3.35 -1.34 -6.19
N PRO A 191 2.51 -1.32 -7.23
CA PRO A 191 1.29 -0.53 -7.24
C PRO A 191 0.20 -1.19 -6.38
N ASP A 192 -0.70 -0.35 -5.85
CA ASP A 192 -1.95 -0.77 -5.19
C ASP A 192 -1.78 -1.86 -4.12
N ALA A 193 -0.67 -1.82 -3.40
CA ALA A 193 -0.40 -2.70 -2.27
C ALA A 193 -1.44 -2.48 -1.16
N ALA A 194 -1.86 -3.58 -0.54
CA ALA A 194 -2.74 -3.57 0.61
C ALA A 194 -1.94 -3.65 1.91
N GLY A 195 -2.33 -2.83 2.88
CA GLY A 195 -1.79 -2.82 4.24
C GLY A 195 -2.87 -2.40 5.23
N THR A 196 -2.52 -2.40 6.50
CA THR A 196 -3.38 -1.92 7.58
C THR A 196 -2.62 -0.99 8.52
N ALA A 197 -3.36 -0.07 9.13
CA ALA A 197 -2.90 0.79 10.19
C ALA A 197 -3.72 0.51 11.47
N VAL A 198 -3.07 0.68 12.62
CA VAL A 198 -3.70 0.58 13.94
C VAL A 198 -3.38 1.81 14.76
N GLU A 199 -4.34 2.27 15.55
CA GLU A 199 -4.13 3.32 16.55
C GLU A 199 -3.60 2.67 17.84
N GLN A 200 -2.41 3.09 18.27
CA GLN A 200 -1.77 2.62 19.49
C GLN A 200 -1.21 3.82 20.26
N ASP A 201 -1.66 3.99 21.50
CA ASP A 201 -1.21 5.04 22.42
C ASP A 201 -1.40 6.48 21.88
N GLY A 202 -2.53 6.74 21.22
CA GLY A 202 -2.86 8.01 20.58
C GLY A 202 -2.19 8.24 19.23
N THR A 203 -1.56 7.22 18.64
CA THR A 203 -0.78 7.33 17.40
C THR A 203 -1.20 6.27 16.40
N TRP A 204 -1.60 6.69 15.20
CA TRP A 204 -1.79 5.77 14.07
C TRP A 204 -0.46 5.25 13.54
N LYS A 205 -0.26 3.94 13.59
CA LYS A 205 0.96 3.24 13.23
C LYS A 205 0.70 2.25 12.09
N LEU A 206 1.75 1.96 11.32
CA LEU A 206 1.75 0.84 10.39
C LEU A 206 1.66 -0.47 11.18
N SER A 207 0.80 -1.40 10.78
CA SER A 207 0.61 -2.63 11.54
C SER A 207 1.76 -3.63 11.37
N VAL A 208 1.99 -4.46 12.38
CA VAL A 208 2.92 -5.60 12.30
C VAL A 208 2.52 -6.52 11.15
N LYS A 209 1.20 -6.74 10.95
CA LYS A 209 0.65 -7.53 9.83
C LYS A 209 1.15 -7.02 8.47
N THR A 210 1.19 -5.70 8.27
CA THR A 210 1.67 -5.10 7.03
C THR A 210 3.16 -5.37 6.83
N LEU A 211 3.98 -5.13 7.86
CA LEU A 211 5.42 -5.40 7.81
C LEU A 211 5.70 -6.88 7.52
N CYS A 212 5.05 -7.80 8.23
CA CYS A 212 5.22 -9.24 8.03
C CYS A 212 4.83 -9.69 6.62
N GLY A 213 3.75 -9.14 6.06
CA GLY A 213 3.36 -9.39 4.68
C GLY A 213 4.43 -8.97 3.68
N LEU A 214 5.06 -7.81 3.89
CA LEU A 214 6.15 -7.32 3.03
C LEU A 214 7.43 -8.15 3.17
N VAL A 215 7.77 -8.59 4.38
CA VAL A 215 8.90 -9.51 4.61
C VAL A 215 8.67 -10.84 3.90
N ALA A 216 7.46 -11.38 3.91
CA ALA A 216 7.14 -12.60 3.17
C ALA A 216 7.29 -12.45 1.65
N LEU A 217 7.07 -11.25 1.10
CA LEU A 217 7.24 -10.97 -0.33
C LEU A 217 8.72 -10.86 -0.76
N SER A 218 9.67 -10.65 0.17
CA SER A 218 11.10 -10.52 -0.19
C SER A 218 11.75 -11.85 -0.57
N GLY A 219 11.06 -12.98 -0.37
CA GLY A 219 11.46 -14.30 -0.85
C GLY A 219 12.68 -14.93 -0.15
N ASN A 220 13.36 -14.17 0.73
CA ASN A 220 14.62 -14.58 1.37
C ASN A 220 14.59 -14.54 2.91
N ALA A 221 13.47 -14.17 3.53
CA ALA A 221 13.37 -14.07 4.98
C ALA A 221 12.30 -15.06 5.51
N THR A 222 12.72 -16.00 6.36
CA THR A 222 11.78 -16.62 7.30
C THR A 222 11.26 -15.50 8.20
N PRO A 223 9.92 -15.32 8.35
CA PRO A 223 9.39 -14.30 9.25
C PRO A 223 9.98 -14.53 10.65
N GLY A 224 10.72 -13.54 11.16
CA GLY A 224 11.32 -13.60 12.48
C GLY A 224 10.25 -13.52 13.58
N PRO A 225 10.60 -13.79 14.85
CA PRO A 225 9.66 -13.66 15.97
C PRO A 225 8.93 -12.31 15.94
N GLY A 226 7.60 -12.34 16.03
CA GLY A 226 6.73 -11.17 15.84
C GLY A 226 5.96 -11.20 14.52
N CYS A 227 6.44 -12.04 13.59
CA CYS A 227 5.69 -12.65 12.50
C CYS A 227 5.66 -14.18 12.73
#